data_AF-A0A6L5FWT3-F1
#
_entry.id   AF-A0A6L5FWT3-F1
#
_cell.length_a   1.000
_cell.length_b   1.000
_cell.length_c   1.000
_cell.angle_alpha   90.00
_cell.angle_beta   90.00
_cell.angle_gamma   90.00
#
_symmetry.space_group_name_H-M   'P 1'
#
loop_
_entity.id
_entity.type
_entity.pdbx_description
1 polymer ?
#
loop_
_entity_poly.entity_id
_entity_poly.type
_entity_poly.pdbx_seq_one_letter_code
_entity_poly.pdbx_strand_id
1 'polypeptide(L)'
;MLEIKVASLSRFQKLTLAARIVTLGAIAERKLDREPLPDLVVSWGSPRPTRGNERLSPHGLGRVVARVLGERRRCVVQSLVLHRLLAAQGDRPELVVGIPGAAENHNAHAWVELDSVEVGPPPGSSGNLEMARFR
;
A
#
# COMPACT_ATOMS: atom_id res chain seq x y z
N MET A 1 -19.95 7.86 6.82
CA MET A 1 -18.63 7.77 7.48
C MET A 1 -17.74 8.80 6.80
N LEU A 2 -17.23 9.81 7.51
CA LEU A 2 -16.50 10.93 6.89
C LEU A 2 -15.07 10.50 6.56
N GLU A 3 -14.68 10.57 5.29
CA GLU A 3 -13.28 10.39 4.88
C GLU A 3 -12.49 11.67 5.12
N ILE A 4 -11.31 11.53 5.72
CA ILE A 4 -10.44 12.64 6.04
C ILE A 4 -9.32 12.73 5.01
N LYS A 5 -9.16 13.93 4.46
CA LYS A 5 -8.04 14.22 3.57
C LYS A 5 -6.76 14.27 4.41
N VAL A 6 -5.71 13.60 3.97
CA VAL A 6 -4.40 13.64 4.67
C VAL A 6 -3.89 15.09 4.86
N ALA A 7 -4.32 16.03 4.00
CA ALA A 7 -4.02 17.45 4.11
C ALA A 7 -4.50 18.07 5.44
N SER A 8 -5.64 17.63 5.99
CA SER A 8 -6.23 18.17 7.23
C SER A 8 -5.64 17.59 8.51
N LEU A 9 -4.70 16.63 8.41
CA LEU A 9 -3.98 16.12 9.58
C LEU A 9 -3.11 17.20 10.24
N SER A 10 -3.04 17.17 11.57
CA SER A 10 -2.10 17.96 12.34
C SER A 10 -0.65 17.59 12.01
N ARG A 11 0.30 18.48 12.34
CA ARG A 11 1.74 18.20 12.14
C ARG A 11 2.20 16.95 12.86
N PHE A 12 1.70 16.73 14.08
CA PHE A 12 2.02 15.54 14.86
C PHE A 12 1.47 14.26 14.20
N GLN A 13 0.22 14.27 13.77
CA GLN A 13 -0.38 13.12 13.04
C GLN A 13 0.38 12.81 11.74
N LYS A 14 0.83 13.85 11.01
CA LYS A 14 1.68 13.68 9.82
C LYS A 14 3.02 13.03 10.15
N LEU A 15 3.68 13.46 11.22
CA LEU A 15 4.94 12.86 11.68
C LEU A 15 4.76 11.41 12.14
N THR A 16 3.73 11.12 12.93
CA THR A 16 3.40 9.76 13.36
C THR A 16 3.10 8.86 12.17
N LEU A 17 2.33 9.35 11.19
CA LEU A 17 2.04 8.61 9.96
C LEU A 17 3.32 8.35 9.15
N ALA A 18 4.18 9.36 8.98
CA ALA A 18 5.45 9.21 8.26
C ALA A 18 6.38 8.19 8.95
N ALA A 19 6.54 8.28 10.28
CA ALA A 19 7.31 7.32 11.05
C ALA A 19 6.76 5.89 10.89
N ARG A 20 5.44 5.73 10.98
CA ARG A 20 4.76 4.44 10.78
C ARG A 20 5.01 3.88 9.37
N ILE A 21 4.93 4.72 8.33
CA ILE A 21 5.21 4.32 6.94
C ILE A 21 6.66 3.83 6.80
N VAL A 22 7.63 4.56 7.34
CA VAL A 22 9.05 4.18 7.29
C VAL A 22 9.30 2.85 8.01
N THR A 23 8.76 2.69 9.22
CA THR A 23 8.88 1.45 10.00
C THR A 23 8.27 0.27 9.25
N LEU A 24 7.06 0.42 8.70
CA LEU A 24 6.43 -0.65 7.92
C LEU A 24 7.24 -0.96 6.64
N GLY A 25 7.79 0.04 5.97
CA GLY A 25 8.65 -0.16 4.80
C GLY A 25 9.88 -1.00 5.12
N ALA A 26 10.57 -0.69 6.22
CA ALA A 26 11.73 -1.46 6.68
C ALA A 26 11.37 -2.91 7.08
N ILE A 27 10.21 -3.11 7.73
CA ILE A 27 9.73 -4.47 8.08
C ILE A 27 9.36 -5.24 6.81
N ALA A 28 8.66 -4.62 5.86
CA ALA A 28 8.24 -5.24 4.61
C ALA A 28 9.46 -5.72 3.80
N GLU A 29 10.51 -4.92 3.69
CA GLU A 29 11.75 -5.34 3.03
C GLU A 29 12.37 -6.56 3.69
N ARG A 30 12.58 -6.51 5.01
CA ARG A 30 13.17 -7.62 5.75
C ARG A 30 12.35 -8.90 5.66
N LYS A 31 11.01 -8.80 5.58
CA LYS A 31 10.12 -9.94 5.44
C LYS A 31 10.09 -10.48 4.01
N LEU A 32 10.10 -9.63 2.99
CA LEU A 32 10.18 -10.05 1.59
C LEU A 32 11.45 -10.84 1.28
N ASP A 33 12.53 -10.58 2.02
CA ASP A 33 13.77 -11.35 1.87
C ASP A 33 13.71 -12.75 2.52
N ARG A 34 12.62 -13.07 3.26
CA ARG A 34 12.50 -14.27 4.10
C ARG A 34 11.22 -15.07 3.91
N GLU A 35 10.17 -14.43 3.41
CA GLU A 35 8.81 -14.96 3.31
C GLU A 35 8.25 -14.67 1.92
N PRO A 36 7.51 -15.61 1.31
CA PRO A 36 6.88 -15.37 0.03
C PRO A 36 5.77 -14.32 0.16
N LEU A 37 5.55 -13.55 -0.91
CA LEU A 37 4.58 -12.44 -0.93
C LEU A 37 3.16 -12.82 -0.46
N PRO A 38 2.57 -13.97 -0.85
CA PRO A 38 1.21 -14.34 -0.42
C PRO A 38 1.08 -14.44 1.10
N ASP A 39 2.04 -15.07 1.78
CA ASP A 39 2.04 -15.24 3.24
C ASP A 39 2.15 -13.89 3.95
N LEU A 40 2.92 -12.98 3.35
CA LEU A 40 3.05 -11.63 3.86
C LEU A 40 1.73 -10.86 3.75
N VAL A 41 1.01 -10.97 2.64
CA VAL A 41 -0.30 -10.33 2.45
C VAL A 41 -1.31 -10.85 3.48
N VAL A 42 -1.43 -12.17 3.63
CA VAL A 42 -2.36 -12.78 4.61
C VAL A 42 -2.06 -12.32 6.03
N SER A 43 -0.78 -12.36 6.44
CA SER A 43 -0.39 -11.93 7.79
C SER A 43 -0.57 -10.42 8.02
N TRP A 44 -0.53 -9.61 6.96
CA TRP A 44 -0.70 -8.16 7.03
C TRP A 44 -2.13 -7.68 6.80
N GLY A 45 -2.99 -8.51 6.21
CA GLY A 45 -4.41 -8.22 5.91
C GLY A 45 -5.35 -8.32 7.11
N SER A 46 -4.91 -8.92 8.21
CA SER A 46 -5.72 -9.09 9.44
C SER A 46 -5.24 -8.28 10.66
N PRO A 47 -4.96 -6.97 10.55
CA PRO A 47 -4.59 -6.21 11.72
C PRO A 47 -5.79 -5.93 12.61
N ARG A 48 -5.59 -5.94 13.93
CA ARG A 48 -6.60 -5.42 14.86
C ARG A 48 -6.95 -3.98 14.46
N PRO A 49 -8.22 -3.66 14.15
CA PRO A 49 -8.63 -2.31 13.83
C PRO A 49 -8.21 -1.38 14.96
N THR A 50 -7.52 -0.30 14.64
CA THR A 50 -7.14 0.67 15.66
C THR A 50 -8.39 1.50 15.97
N ARG A 51 -9.10 1.18 17.07
CA ARG A 51 -10.29 1.93 17.50
C ARG A 51 -9.93 3.42 17.63
N GLY A 52 -10.76 4.28 17.02
CA GLY A 52 -10.68 5.73 17.20
C GLY A 52 -9.80 6.49 16.20
N ASN A 53 -9.19 5.82 15.21
CA ASN A 53 -8.51 6.54 14.14
C ASN A 53 -9.49 6.98 13.05
N GLU A 54 -9.48 8.29 12.80
CA GLU A 54 -10.04 8.94 11.63
C GLU A 54 -9.63 8.21 10.33
N ARG A 55 -10.62 7.88 9.49
CA ARG A 55 -10.39 7.19 8.22
C ARG A 55 -9.74 8.12 7.21
N LEU A 56 -8.56 7.74 6.72
CA LEU A 56 -7.88 8.49 5.69
C LEU A 56 -8.36 8.07 4.31
N SER A 57 -8.50 9.04 3.41
CA SER A 57 -8.80 8.78 1.99
C SER A 57 -7.76 7.81 1.40
N PRO A 58 -8.17 6.70 0.76
CA PRO A 58 -7.25 5.70 0.21
C PRO A 58 -6.23 6.27 -0.79
N HIS A 59 -6.67 7.06 -1.77
CA HIS A 59 -5.77 7.74 -2.71
C HIS A 59 -4.86 8.76 -2.03
N GLY A 60 -5.36 9.44 -1.00
CA GLY A 60 -4.55 10.34 -0.18
C GLY A 60 -3.41 9.60 0.51
N LEU A 61 -3.72 8.43 1.06
CA LEU A 61 -2.76 7.57 1.74
C LEU A 61 -1.73 6.99 0.77
N GLY A 62 -2.15 6.52 -0.41
CA GLY A 62 -1.26 6.03 -1.45
C GLY A 62 -0.22 7.07 -1.89
N ARG A 63 -0.66 8.33 -2.09
CA ARG A 63 0.27 9.44 -2.40
C ARG A 63 1.25 9.73 -1.26
N VAL A 64 0.82 9.63 -0.01
CA VAL A 64 1.68 9.88 1.14
C VAL A 64 2.71 8.75 1.31
N VAL A 65 2.31 7.50 1.10
CA VAL A 65 3.23 6.35 1.09
C VAL A 65 4.31 6.57 0.03
N ALA A 66 3.92 6.89 -1.21
CA ALA A 66 4.87 7.17 -2.29
C ALA A 66 5.81 8.34 -1.97
N ARG A 67 5.29 9.42 -1.38
CA ARG A 67 6.10 10.58 -0.99
C ARG A 67 7.09 10.27 0.13
N VAL A 68 6.69 9.49 1.13
CA VAL A 68 7.52 9.20 2.32
C VAL A 68 8.59 8.16 2.01
N LEU A 69 8.26 7.12 1.24
CA LEU A 69 9.20 6.07 0.87
C LEU A 69 10.07 6.46 -0.34
N GLY A 70 9.55 7.34 -1.21
CA GLY A 70 10.22 7.78 -2.43
C GLY A 70 10.33 6.68 -3.49
N GLU A 71 10.78 7.08 -4.68
CA GLU A 71 10.89 6.20 -5.86
C GLU A 71 11.97 5.12 -5.71
N ARG A 72 12.94 5.30 -4.78
CA ARG A 72 14.01 4.32 -4.53
C ARG A 72 13.52 3.02 -3.91
N ARG A 73 12.36 3.03 -3.25
CA ARG A 73 11.78 1.84 -2.63
C ARG A 73 10.96 1.08 -3.67
N ARG A 74 11.15 -0.23 -3.77
CA ARG A 74 10.45 -1.12 -4.74
C ARG A 74 8.92 -0.93 -4.66
N CYS A 75 8.24 -0.96 -5.81
CA CYS A 75 6.76 -0.84 -5.90
C CYS A 75 6.04 -1.80 -4.95
N VAL A 76 6.47 -3.06 -4.87
CA VAL A 76 5.93 -4.07 -3.96
C VAL A 76 5.99 -3.65 -2.48
N VAL A 77 7.05 -2.96 -2.05
CA VAL A 77 7.19 -2.49 -0.66
C VAL A 77 6.18 -1.38 -0.40
N GLN A 78 6.04 -0.43 -1.32
CA GLN A 78 5.08 0.67 -1.18
C GLN A 78 3.64 0.14 -1.14
N SER A 79 3.31 -0.82 -2.02
CA SER A 79 1.98 -1.43 -2.10
C SER A 79 1.65 -2.28 -0.87
N LEU A 80 2.61 -3.02 -0.31
CA LEU A 80 2.43 -3.73 0.96
C LEU A 80 2.18 -2.78 2.14
N VAL A 81 2.90 -1.66 2.20
CA VAL A 81 2.70 -0.65 3.24
C VAL A 81 1.30 -0.05 3.11
N LEU A 82 0.87 0.32 1.89
CA LEU A 82 -0.46 0.84 1.65
C LEU A 82 -1.54 -0.18 2.03
N HIS A 83 -1.41 -1.43 1.57
CA HIS A 83 -2.29 -2.55 1.92
C HIS A 83 -2.44 -2.68 3.44
N ARG A 84 -1.34 -2.69 4.18
CA ARG A 84 -1.35 -2.81 5.65
C ARG A 84 -2.02 -1.65 6.37
N LEU A 85 -1.88 -0.43 5.84
CA LEU A 85 -2.48 0.77 6.41
C LEU A 85 -3.99 0.80 6.15
N LEU A 86 -4.43 0.44 4.93
CA LEU A 86 -5.85 0.31 4.57
C LEU A 86 -6.54 -0.79 5.39
N ALA A 87 -5.92 -1.96 5.51
CA ALA A 87 -6.42 -3.03 6.36
C ALA A 87 -6.55 -2.57 7.84
N ALA A 88 -5.63 -1.73 8.33
CA ALA A 88 -5.67 -1.22 9.71
C ALA A 88 -6.84 -0.25 9.99
N GLN A 89 -7.37 0.42 8.97
CA GLN A 89 -8.58 1.26 9.05
C GLN A 89 -9.88 0.50 8.72
N GLY A 90 -9.78 -0.83 8.57
CA GLY A 90 -10.90 -1.74 8.35
C GLY A 90 -11.32 -1.89 6.89
N ASP A 91 -10.50 -1.45 5.94
CA ASP A 91 -10.73 -1.77 4.53
C ASP A 91 -10.33 -3.21 4.20
N ARG A 92 -10.75 -3.69 3.03
CA ARG A 92 -10.35 -4.99 2.46
C ARG A 92 -9.51 -4.77 1.19
N PRO A 93 -8.27 -4.27 1.34
CA PRO A 93 -7.40 -4.02 0.20
C PRO A 93 -6.98 -5.32 -0.47
N GLU A 94 -6.83 -5.27 -1.79
CA GLU A 94 -6.29 -6.36 -2.59
C GLU A 94 -4.93 -5.90 -3.14
N LEU A 95 -3.88 -6.70 -2.92
CA LEU A 95 -2.59 -6.46 -3.55
C LEU A 95 -2.59 -7.12 -4.92
N VAL A 96 -2.37 -6.33 -5.97
CA VAL A 96 -2.33 -6.80 -7.35
C VAL A 96 -0.91 -6.67 -7.88
N VAL A 97 -0.45 -7.70 -8.59
CA VAL A 97 0.83 -7.71 -9.31
C VAL A 97 0.55 -7.94 -10.78
N GLY A 98 1.15 -7.12 -11.64
CA GLY A 98 0.99 -7.21 -13.09
C GLY A 98 2.29 -6.94 -13.84
N ILE A 99 2.27 -7.18 -15.15
CA ILE A 99 3.41 -6.97 -16.05
C ILE A 99 2.98 -6.12 -17.26
N PRO A 100 3.91 -5.45 -17.97
CA PRO A 100 3.56 -4.64 -19.14
C PRO A 100 2.90 -5.50 -20.23
N GLY A 101 1.77 -5.05 -20.79
CA GLY A 101 1.06 -5.80 -21.83
C GLY A 101 1.80 -5.88 -23.16
N ALA A 102 2.61 -4.86 -23.50
CA ALA A 102 3.60 -4.92 -24.56
C ALA A 102 4.95 -5.26 -23.90
N ALA A 103 5.28 -6.55 -23.90
CA ALA A 103 6.45 -7.06 -23.19
C ALA A 103 7.76 -6.61 -23.85
N GLU A 104 8.24 -5.42 -23.51
CA GLU A 104 9.62 -4.99 -23.79
C GLU A 104 10.57 -5.33 -22.63
N ASN A 105 10.04 -5.56 -21.41
CA ASN A 105 10.81 -5.96 -20.23
C ASN A 105 9.96 -6.71 -19.18
N HIS A 106 10.63 -7.49 -18.32
CA HIS A 106 10.02 -8.26 -17.22
C HIS A 106 9.74 -7.41 -15.95
N ASN A 107 9.50 -6.10 -16.09
CA ASN A 107 9.31 -5.23 -14.94
C ASN A 107 7.90 -5.39 -14.36
N ALA A 108 7.74 -6.35 -13.45
CA ALA A 108 6.51 -6.51 -12.71
C ALA A 108 6.22 -5.26 -11.85
N HIS A 109 4.96 -4.81 -11.86
CA HIS A 109 4.46 -3.74 -11.03
C HIS A 109 3.47 -4.27 -10.00
N ALA A 110 3.40 -3.62 -8.84
CA ALA A 110 2.47 -3.97 -7.78
C ALA A 110 1.68 -2.73 -7.37
N TRP A 111 0.36 -2.85 -7.28
CA TRP A 111 -0.55 -1.79 -6.82
C TRP A 111 -1.59 -2.35 -5.86
N VAL A 112 -2.40 -1.48 -5.25
CA VAL A 112 -3.48 -1.85 -4.34
C VAL A 112 -4.82 -1.42 -4.92
N GLU A 113 -5.81 -2.30 -4.80
CA GLU A 113 -7.20 -2.04 -5.14
C GLU A 113 -8.11 -2.12 -3.91
N LEU A 114 -9.19 -1.35 -3.93
CA LEU A 114 -10.32 -1.45 -3.02
C LEU A 114 -11.58 -1.58 -3.86
N ASP A 115 -12.34 -2.66 -3.69
CA ASP A 115 -13.54 -2.94 -4.49
C ASP A 115 -13.28 -2.79 -6.00
N SER A 116 -12.15 -3.34 -6.46
CA SER A 116 -11.64 -3.25 -7.86
C SER A 116 -11.31 -1.83 -8.35
N VAL A 117 -11.21 -0.85 -7.46
CA VAL A 117 -10.73 0.51 -7.74
C VAL A 117 -9.29 0.65 -7.28
N GLU A 118 -8.41 1.04 -8.19
CA GLU A 118 -7.02 1.31 -7.89
C GLU A 118 -6.86 2.51 -6.94
N VAL A 119 -6.12 2.35 -5.85
CA VAL A 119 -5.90 3.41 -4.85
C VAL A 119 -4.42 3.81 -4.69
N GLY A 120 -3.57 3.27 -5.56
CA GLY A 120 -2.12 3.50 -5.60
C GLY A 120 -1.32 2.37 -4.93
N PRO A 121 -0.07 2.62 -4.53
CA PRO A 121 0.70 3.85 -4.72
C PRO A 121 0.94 4.15 -6.22
N PRO A 122 1.11 5.42 -6.63
CA PRO A 122 1.45 5.76 -8.00
C PRO A 122 2.70 5.00 -8.49
N PRO A 123 2.76 4.61 -9.76
CA PRO A 123 1.84 4.99 -10.84
C PRO A 123 0.62 4.06 -10.99
N GLY A 124 0.38 3.14 -10.04
CA GLY A 124 -0.76 2.24 -10.13
C GLY A 124 -0.60 1.14 -11.17
N SER A 125 -1.70 0.64 -11.72
CA SER A 125 -1.72 -0.35 -12.78
C SER A 125 -0.92 0.09 -14.01
N SER A 126 -0.95 1.36 -14.41
CA SER A 126 -0.11 1.92 -15.49
C SER A 126 -0.13 1.12 -16.81
N GLY A 127 -1.26 0.50 -17.16
CA GLY A 127 -1.37 -0.36 -18.34
C GLY A 127 -0.71 -1.74 -18.21
N ASN A 128 -0.30 -2.13 -17.01
CA ASN A 128 0.11 -3.50 -16.70
C ASN A 128 -1.12 -4.42 -16.68
N LEU A 129 -0.94 -5.62 -17.24
CA LEU A 129 -1.91 -6.71 -17.17
C LEU A 129 -1.76 -7.44 -15.84
N GLU A 130 -2.87 -7.65 -15.13
CA GLU A 130 -2.90 -8.42 -13.89
C GLU A 130 -2.38 -9.85 -14.11
N MET A 131 -1.51 -10.28 -13.21
CA MET A 131 -0.95 -11.64 -13.18
C MET A 131 -1.26 -12.38 -11.89
N ALA A 132 -1.34 -11.66 -10.78
CA ALA A 132 -1.69 -12.23 -9.50
C ALA A 132 -2.42 -11.20 -8.62
N ARG A 133 -3.33 -11.72 -7.79
CA ARG A 133 -4.11 -10.96 -6.80
C ARG A 133 -4.08 -11.67 -5.46
N PHE A 134 -3.84 -10.90 -4.41
CA PHE A 134 -3.74 -11.39 -3.04
C PHE A 134 -4.73 -10.64 -2.15
N ARG A 135 -5.33 -11.37 -1.21
CA ARG A 135 -6.39 -10.94 -0.29
C ARG A 135 -6.07 -11.36 1.13
#